data_AF-D1A3F6-F1
#
_entry.id   AF-D1A3F6-F1
#
_cell.length_a   1.000
_cell.length_b   1.000
_cell.length_c   1.000
_cell.angle_alpha   90.00
_cell.angle_beta   90.00
_cell.angle_gamma   90.00
#
_symmetry.space_group_name_H-M   'P 1'
#
loop_
_entity.id
_entity.type
_entity.pdbx_description
1 polymer ?
#
loop_
_entity_poly.entity_id
_entity_poly.type
_entity_poly.pdbx_seq_one_letter_code
_entity_poly.pdbx_strand_id
1 'polypeptide(L)' 'MTDEAPGARYAIAVPSSALKAALRVPQRIRDLLRVTVYEVRDDLTVKAH' A
#
# COMPACT_ATOMS: atom_id res chain seq x y z
N MET A 1 -8.15 5.26 11.77
CA MET A 1 -7.61 4.05 11.12
C MET A 1 -6.62 3.44 12.11
N THR A 2 -7.18 2.92 13.20
CA THR A 2 -6.53 2.75 14.51
C THR A 2 -7.17 1.55 15.20
N ASP A 3 -7.49 0.52 14.42
CA ASP A 3 -7.78 -0.77 15.02
C ASP A 3 -6.43 -1.41 15.38
N GLU A 4 -6.21 -1.58 16.68
CA GLU A 4 -5.02 -2.22 17.25
C GLU A 4 -5.14 -3.74 17.26
N ALA A 5 -6.25 -4.31 16.77
CA ALA A 5 -6.43 -5.74 16.65
C ALA A 5 -5.23 -6.37 15.91
N PRO A 6 -4.57 -7.41 16.47
CA PRO A 6 -3.37 -8.00 15.90
C PRO A 6 -3.52 -8.54 14.47
N GLY A 7 -4.74 -8.71 13.96
CA GLY A 7 -5.02 -9.16 12.60
C GLY A 7 -5.30 -8.04 11.59
N ALA A 8 -5.47 -6.79 12.02
CA ALA A 8 -5.79 -5.70 11.10
C ALA A 8 -4.60 -5.42 10.16
N ARG A 9 -4.89 -5.44 8.85
CA ARG A 9 -3.95 -5.08 7.78
C ARG A 9 -4.63 -4.02 6.91
N TYR A 10 -3.82 -3.07 6.46
CA TYR A 10 -4.30 -1.95 5.66
C TYR A 10 -3.72 -2.03 4.26
N ALA A 11 -4.48 -1.54 3.30
CA ALA A 11 -4.08 -1.49 1.89
C ALA A 11 -4.23 -0.06 1.38
N ILE A 12 -3.26 0.40 0.59
CA ILE A 12 -3.36 1.65 -0.15
C ILE A 12 -3.39 1.27 -1.63
N ALA A 13 -4.53 1.49 -2.29
CA ALA A 13 -4.65 1.36 -3.74
C ALA A 13 -4.35 2.71 -4.41
N VAL A 14 -3.41 2.73 -5.36
CA VAL A 14 -3.00 3.93 -6.08
C VAL A 14 -2.93 3.67 -7.58
N PRO A 15 -3.25 4.66 -8.44
CA PRO A 15 -2.91 4.56 -9.86
C PRO A 15 -1.39 4.55 -10.05
N SER A 16 -0.91 4.00 -11.17
CA SER A 16 0.53 3.96 -11.53
C SER A 16 1.21 5.34 -11.45
N SER A 17 0.50 6.41 -11.78
CA SER A 17 1.00 7.80 -11.69
C SER A 17 1.33 8.25 -10.26
N ALA A 18 0.68 7.67 -9.25
CA ALA A 18 0.89 7.97 -7.84
C ALA A 18 1.81 6.96 -7.12
N LEU A 19 2.22 5.88 -7.79
CA LEU A 19 3.05 4.83 -7.18
C LEU A 19 4.34 5.37 -6.57
N LYS A 20 5.04 6.28 -7.28
CA LYS A 20 6.28 6.88 -6.78
C LYS A 20 6.07 7.68 -5.49
N ALA A 21 4.91 8.32 -5.33
CA ALA A 21 4.57 9.03 -4.09
C ALA A 21 4.28 8.04 -2.95
N ALA A 22 3.52 6.97 -3.22
CA ALA A 22 3.22 5.92 -2.25
C ALA A 22 4.49 5.19 -1.76
N LEU A 23 5.46 4.95 -2.65
CA LEU A 23 6.72 4.29 -2.34
C LEU A 23 7.78 5.22 -1.70
N ARG A 24 7.48 6.50 -1.46
CA ARG A 24 8.37 7.37 -0.66
C ARG A 24 8.52 6.85 0.77
N VAL A 25 7.51 6.16 1.28
CA VAL A 25 7.57 5.50 2.58
C VAL A 25 8.36 4.20 2.42
N PRO A 26 9.51 4.06 3.12
CA PRO A 26 10.33 2.85 3.02
C PRO A 26 9.55 1.60 3.44
N GLN A 27 9.88 0.46 2.83
CA GLN A 27 9.22 -0.83 3.10
C GLN A 27 9.17 -1.16 4.60
N ARG A 28 10.28 -0.99 5.33
CA ARG A 28 10.34 -1.22 6.78
C ARG A 28 9.27 -0.45 7.57
N ILE A 29 8.95 0.77 7.16
CA ILE A 29 7.92 1.59 7.82
C ILE A 29 6.52 1.10 7.43
N ARG A 30 6.32 0.72 6.17
CA ARG A 30 5.05 0.12 5.71
C ARG A 30 4.76 -1.21 6.41
N ASP A 31 5.78 -2.03 6.66
CA ASP A 31 5.66 -3.28 7.42
C ASP A 31 5.25 -3.03 8.89
N LEU A 32 5.88 -2.04 9.53
CA LEU A 32 5.53 -1.61 10.90
C LEU A 32 4.07 -1.16 10.99
N LEU A 33 3.59 -0.44 9.99
CA LEU A 33 2.22 0.04 9.88
C LEU A 33 1.25 -1.02 9.35
N ARG A 34 1.75 -2.20 8.93
CA ARG A 34 0.97 -3.28 8.32
C ARG A 34 0.19 -2.81 7.09
N VAL A 35 0.86 -2.00 6.25
CA VAL A 35 0.31 -1.40 5.04
C VAL A 35 0.95 -2.02 3.81
N THR A 36 0.12 -2.51 2.88
CA THR A 36 0.57 -2.95 1.55
C THR A 36 0.12 -1.94 0.50
N VAL A 37 1.00 -1.59 -0.45
CA VAL A 37 0.66 -0.69 -1.56
C VAL A 37 0.25 -1.54 -2.74
N TYR A 38 -0.91 -1.23 -3.32
CA TYR A 38 -1.39 -1.86 -4.54
C TYR A 38 -1.42 -0.82 -5.66
N GLU A 39 -0.65 -1.07 -6.70
CA GLU A 39 -0.71 -0.33 -7.95
C GLU A 39 -1.87 -0.86 -8.77
N VAL A 40 -2.82 0.02 -9.10
CA VAL A 40 -3.87 -0.23 -10.09
C VAL A 40 -3.40 0.37 -11.41
N ARG A 41 -3.28 -0.48 -12.42
CA ARG A 41 -2.81 -0.11 -13.75
C ARG A 41 -3.98 0.18 -14.68
N ASP A 42 -3.70 0.85 -15.79
CA ASP A 42 -4.71 1.23 -16.79
C ASP A 42 -5.34 0.01 -17.49
N ASP A 43 -4.64 -1.13 -17.50
CA ASP A 43 -5.14 -2.42 -18.00
C ASP A 43 -6.01 -3.18 -16.98
N LEU A 44 -6.41 -2.50 -15.89
CA LEU A 44 -7.19 -3.05 -14.78
C LEU A 44 -6.48 -4.16 -14.00
N THR A 45 -5.17 -4.35 -14.20
CA THR A 45 -4.38 -5.26 -13.38
C THR A 45 -3.92 -4.60 -12.08
N VAL A 46 -3.69 -5.42 -11.07
CA VAL A 46 -3.26 -4.99 -9.74
C VAL A 46 -1.91 -5.63 -9.39
N LYS A 47 -0.96 -4.81 -8.94
CA LYS A 47 0.35 -5.28 -8.46
C LYS A 47 0.61 -4.82 -7.03
N ALA A 48 1.01 -5.74 -6.16
CA ALA A 48 1.44 -5.42 -4.79
C ALA A 48 2.90 -4.94 -4.75
N HIS A 49 3.19 -3.98 -3.87
CA HIS A 49 4.50 -3.39 -3.60
C HIS A 49 4.73 -3.19 -2.10
#